data_AF-A0A2S7BYW4-F1
#
_entry.id   AF-A0A2S7BYW4-F1
#
_cell.length_a   1.000
_cell.length_b   1.000
_cell.length_c   1.000
_cell.angle_alpha   90.00
_cell.angle_beta   90.00
_cell.angle_gamma   90.00
#
_symmetry.space_group_name_H-M   'P 1'
#
loop_
_entity.id
_entity.type
_entity.pdbx_description
1 polymer ?
#
loop_
_entity_poly.entity_id
_entity_poly.type
_entity_poly.pdbx_seq_one_letter_code
_entity_poly.pdbx_strand_id
1 'polypeptide(L)'
;MAESVILLGPQGSGKSLNAKALRQELGLQEVIELEDLLFTFRADRLEPVGQLILTCDEQQARTWSVRWGLRVIRVEEARAQRGAAWRTQP
;
A
#
# COMPACT_ATOMS: atom_id res chain seq x y z
N MET A 1 16.32 -0.13 7.06
CA MET A 1 15.02 -0.82 6.89
C MET A 1 14.45 -0.39 5.54
N ALA A 2 13.66 -1.24 4.88
CA ALA A 2 13.05 -0.86 3.59
C ALA A 2 12.10 0.33 3.81
N GLU A 3 12.08 1.28 2.88
CA GLU A 3 11.15 2.40 2.92
C GLU A 3 9.73 1.92 2.68
N SER A 4 8.76 2.49 3.40
CA SER A 4 7.35 2.18 3.18
C SER A 4 6.87 2.63 1.81
N VAL A 5 5.83 1.99 1.31
CA VAL A 5 5.20 2.36 0.04
C VAL A 5 3.70 2.39 0.18
N ILE A 6 3.05 3.25 -0.58
CA ILE A 6 1.59 3.30 -0.69
C ILE A 6 1.16 2.52 -1.93
N LEU A 7 0.32 1.50 -1.76
CA LEU A 7 -0.35 0.79 -2.85
C LEU A 7 -1.75 1.37 -3.05
N LEU A 8 -1.91 2.11 -4.15
CA LEU A 8 -3.17 2.74 -4.54
C LEU A 8 -3.90 1.85 -5.55
N GLY A 9 -5.16 1.53 -5.27
CA GLY A 9 -6.03 0.90 -6.25
C GLY A 9 -7.50 0.87 -5.83
N PRO A 10 -8.44 0.84 -6.79
CA PRO A 10 -9.87 0.85 -6.50
C PRO A 10 -10.28 -0.34 -5.61
N GLN A 11 -11.45 -0.23 -4.98
CA GLN A 11 -12.06 -1.36 -4.28
C GLN A 11 -12.28 -2.52 -5.26
N GLY A 12 -12.11 -3.76 -4.78
CA GLY A 12 -12.22 -4.96 -5.64
C GLY A 12 -11.04 -5.20 -6.58
N SER A 13 -9.99 -4.37 -6.60
CA SER A 13 -8.80 -4.56 -7.45
C SER A 13 -7.91 -5.76 -7.08
N GLY A 14 -8.20 -6.43 -5.96
CA GLY A 14 -7.37 -7.51 -5.42
C GLY A 14 -6.13 -7.03 -4.65
N LYS A 15 -5.97 -5.74 -4.36
CA LYS A 15 -4.83 -5.21 -3.60
C LYS A 15 -4.60 -5.94 -2.27
N SER A 16 -5.64 -6.15 -1.46
CA SER A 16 -5.54 -6.84 -0.17
C SER A 16 -5.26 -8.34 -0.34
N LEU A 17 -5.79 -8.99 -1.39
CA LEU A 17 -5.49 -10.40 -1.71
C LEU A 17 -4.01 -10.63 -2.05
N ASN A 18 -3.37 -9.62 -2.64
CA ASN A 18 -1.97 -9.69 -3.09
C ASN A 18 -1.00 -8.99 -2.13
N ALA A 19 -1.51 -8.31 -1.10
CA ALA A 19 -0.71 -7.48 -0.21
C ALA A 19 0.40 -8.27 0.50
N LYS A 20 0.12 -9.50 0.94
CA LYS A 20 1.14 -10.35 1.58
C LYS A 20 2.31 -10.68 0.65
N ALA A 21 2.00 -10.99 -0.62
CA ALA A 21 3.01 -11.31 -1.62
C ALA A 21 3.83 -10.07 -1.98
N LEU A 22 3.16 -8.94 -2.24
CA LEU A 22 3.82 -7.66 -2.52
C LEU A 22 4.71 -7.21 -1.35
N ARG A 23 4.24 -7.36 -0.11
CA ARG A 23 5.02 -7.06 1.08
C ARG A 23 6.32 -7.87 1.11
N GLN A 24 6.25 -9.17 0.79
CA GLN A 24 7.44 -10.03 0.73
C GLN A 24 8.39 -9.65 -0.41
N GLU A 25 7.85 -9.42 -1.60
CA GLU A 25 8.62 -9.04 -2.80
C GLU A 25 9.37 -7.72 -2.61
N LEU A 26 8.77 -6.77 -1.88
CA LEU A 26 9.35 -5.46 -1.58
C LEU A 26 10.21 -5.44 -0.30
N GLY A 27 10.37 -6.57 0.40
CA GLY A 27 11.14 -6.64 1.64
C GLY A 27 10.53 -5.85 2.82
N LEU A 28 9.21 -5.66 2.80
CA LEU A 28 8.45 -4.94 3.81
C LEU A 28 8.03 -5.88 4.96
N GLN A 29 7.75 -5.29 6.11
CA GLN A 29 7.50 -5.96 7.39
C GLN A 29 6.00 -6.06 7.69
N GLU A 30 5.21 -5.06 7.31
CA GLU A 30 3.79 -4.98 7.66
C GLU A 30 2.91 -4.61 6.47
N VAL A 31 1.63 -4.99 6.54
CA VAL A 31 0.57 -4.45 5.68
C VAL A 31 -0.41 -3.71 6.57
N ILE A 32 -0.71 -2.46 6.21
CA ILE A 32 -1.68 -1.63 6.94
C ILE A 32 -2.61 -0.93 5.96
N GLU A 33 -3.85 -0.68 6.36
CA GLU A 33 -4.79 0.15 5.59
C GLU A 33 -4.64 1.61 6.04
N LEU A 34 -4.53 2.53 5.09
CA LEU A 34 -4.35 3.96 5.37
C LEU A 34 -5.55 4.52 6.11
N GLU A 35 -6.75 4.09 5.73
CA GLU A 35 -8.01 4.51 6.33
C GLU A 35 -8.06 4.19 7.84
N ASP A 36 -7.55 3.02 8.25
CA ASP A 36 -7.47 2.63 9.67
C ASP A 36 -6.48 3.50 10.47
N LEU A 37 -5.36 3.87 9.84
CA LEU A 37 -4.38 4.78 10.44
C LEU A 37 -4.94 6.19 10.63
N LEU A 38 -5.71 6.69 9.64
CA LEU A 38 -6.32 8.00 9.70
C LEU A 38 -7.44 8.03 10.74
N PHE A 39 -8.27 6.99 10.78
CA PHE A 39 -9.38 6.87 11.74
C PHE A 39 -8.88 6.88 13.18
N THR A 40 -7.74 6.25 13.46
CA THR A 40 -7.17 6.18 14.82
C THR A 40 -6.41 7.44 15.25
N PHE A 41 -6.43 8.53 14.45
CA PHE A 41 -5.67 9.77 14.70
C PHE A 41 -4.16 9.54 14.95
N ARG A 42 -3.61 8.44 14.41
CA ARG A 42 -2.21 8.02 14.62
C ARG A 42 -1.31 8.30 13.42
N ALA A 43 -1.87 8.81 12.33
CA ALA A 43 -1.12 9.09 11.10
C ALA A 43 0.04 10.09 11.31
N ASP A 44 -0.12 11.06 12.20
CA ASP A 44 0.95 12.01 12.56
C ASP A 44 2.06 11.40 13.42
N ARG A 45 1.82 10.22 14.03
CA ARG A 45 2.76 9.49 14.89
C ARG A 45 3.34 8.25 14.21
N LEU A 46 2.90 7.93 13.00
CA LEU A 46 3.41 6.80 12.26
C LEU A 46 4.77 7.17 11.67
N GLU A 47 5.80 6.41 12.03
CA GLU A 47 7.04 6.38 11.27
C GLU A 47 6.88 5.38 10.12
N PRO A 48 6.88 5.85 8.86
CA PRO A 48 6.62 5.00 7.70
C PRO A 48 7.89 4.22 7.34
N VAL A 49 8.16 3.18 8.13
CA VAL A 49 9.31 2.29 7.98
C VAL A 49 8.83 0.86 7.75
N GLY A 50 9.07 0.32 6.55
CA GLY A 50 8.84 -1.08 6.23
C GLY A 50 7.38 -1.49 6.11
N GLN A 51 6.44 -0.59 5.86
CA GLN A 51 5.02 -0.93 5.68
C GLN A 51 4.58 -0.84 4.22
N LEU A 52 3.73 -1.78 3.82
CA LEU A 52 2.90 -1.69 2.62
C LEU A 52 1.56 -1.07 3.04
N ILE A 53 1.35 0.20 2.66
CA ILE A 53 0.19 0.99 3.04
C ILE A 53 -0.85 0.90 1.93
N LEU A 54 -2.00 0.32 2.21
CA LEU A 54 -3.08 0.13 1.24
C LEU A 54 -4.06 1.31 1.30
N THR A 55 -4.58 1.74 0.15
CA THR A 55 -5.72 2.67 0.10
C THR A 55 -6.44 2.57 -1.24
N CYS A 56 -7.74 2.89 -1.25
CA CYS A 56 -8.47 3.17 -2.49
C CYS A 56 -8.69 4.65 -2.77
N ASP A 57 -8.28 5.53 -1.87
CA ASP A 57 -8.49 6.97 -1.99
C ASP A 57 -7.25 7.64 -2.60
N GLU A 58 -7.41 8.14 -3.83
CA GLU A 58 -6.33 8.81 -4.55
C GLU A 58 -5.89 10.12 -3.89
N GLN A 59 -6.82 10.87 -3.27
CA GLN A 59 -6.49 12.11 -2.59
C GLN A 59 -5.68 11.83 -1.33
N GLN A 60 -6.04 10.81 -0.56
CA GLN A 60 -5.26 10.38 0.61
C GLN A 60 -3.87 9.89 0.20
N ALA A 61 -3.78 9.00 -0.80
CA ALA A 61 -2.51 8.51 -1.32
C ALA A 61 -1.56 9.65 -1.73
N ARG A 62 -2.07 10.66 -2.45
CA ARG A 62 -1.29 11.85 -2.84
C ARG A 62 -0.86 12.70 -1.66
N THR A 63 -1.77 12.97 -0.73
CA THR A 63 -1.49 13.82 0.44
C THR A 63 -0.40 13.20 1.31
N TRP A 64 -0.54 11.91 1.60
CA TRP A 64 0.34 11.22 2.55
C TRP A 64 1.65 10.77 1.93
N SER A 65 1.69 10.43 0.64
CA SER A 65 2.97 10.20 -0.06
C SER A 65 3.87 11.44 -0.02
N VAL A 66 3.32 12.64 -0.26
CA VAL A 66 4.08 13.89 -0.18
C VAL A 66 4.53 14.14 1.26
N ARG A 67 3.63 13.98 2.23
CA ARG A 67 3.94 14.26 3.65
C ARG A 67 5.01 13.34 4.23
N TRP A 68 4.99 12.07 3.85
CA TRP A 68 5.92 11.05 4.35
C TRP A 68 7.11 10.79 3.42
N GLY A 69 7.14 11.40 2.23
CA GLY A 69 8.19 11.16 1.24
C GLY A 69 8.15 9.75 0.63
N LEU A 70 6.98 9.11 0.54
CA LEU A 70 6.85 7.73 0.08
C LEU A 70 6.50 7.64 -1.40
N ARG A 71 6.95 6.57 -2.04
CA ARG A 71 6.50 6.20 -3.38
C ARG A 71 5.05 5.68 -3.33
N VAL A 72 4.26 6.08 -4.34
CA VAL A 72 2.97 5.47 -4.66
C VAL A 72 3.14 4.45 -5.78
N ILE A 73 2.70 3.22 -5.56
CA ILE A 73 2.58 2.17 -6.55
C ILE A 73 1.10 2.03 -6.90
N ARG A 74 0.77 2.11 -8.19
CA ARG A 74 -0.60 1.83 -8.65
C ARG A 74 -0.82 0.32 -8.79
N VAL A 75 -2.04 -0.14 -8.52
CA VAL A 75 -2.38 -1.56 -8.62
C VAL A 75 -2.13 -2.11 -10.03
N GLU A 76 -2.29 -1.28 -11.06
CA GLU A 76 -1.98 -1.64 -12.45
C GLU A 76 -0.49 -1.92 -12.66
N GLU A 77 0.39 -1.14 -12.03
CA GLU A 77 1.84 -1.36 -12.07
C GLU A 77 2.22 -2.65 -11.34
N ALA A 78 1.69 -2.84 -10.13
CA ALA A 78 1.91 -4.06 -9.35
C ALA A 78 1.39 -5.31 -10.07
N ARG A 79 0.23 -5.20 -10.73
CA ARG A 79 -0.36 -6.26 -11.55
C ARG A 79 0.49 -6.57 -12.77
N ALA A 80 1.01 -5.55 -13.47
CA ALA A 80 1.87 -5.75 -14.63
C ALA A 80 3.17 -6.48 -14.25
N GLN A 81 3.74 -6.18 -13.08
CA GLN A 81 4.95 -6.85 -12.58
C GLN A 81 4.70 -8.32 -12.19
N ARG A 82 3.57 -8.61 -11.56
CA ARG A 82 3.25 -9.98 -11.10
C ARG A 82 2.61 -10.86 -12.16
N GLY A 83 2.02 -10.27 -13.20
CA GLY A 83 1.40 -10.99 -14.31
C GLY A 83 0.39 -12.04 -13.83
N ALA A 84 0.62 -13.30 -14.20
CA ALA A 84 -0.24 -14.43 -13.85
C ALA A 84 -0.29 -14.73 -12.33
N ALA A 85 0.68 -14.24 -11.54
CA ALA A 85 0.67 -14.40 -10.08
C ALA A 85 -0.26 -13.40 -9.37
N TRP A 86 -0.84 -12.44 -10.11
CA TRP A 86 -1.83 -11.52 -9.56
C TRP A 86 -3.16 -12.22 -9.32
N ARG A 87 -3.57 -12.28 -8.05
CA ARG A 87 -4.83 -12.89 -7.64
C ARG A 87 -5.99 -11.92 -7.80
N THR A 88 -7.06 -12.37 -8.44
CA THR A 88 -8.32 -11.62 -8.57
C THR A 88 -9.45 -12.23 -7.75
N GLN A 89 -9.25 -13.44 -7.20
CA GLN A 89 -10.21 -14.17 -6.37
C GLN A 89 -9.49 -14.80 -5.15
N PRO A 90 -10.20 -15.01 -4.03
CA PRO A 90 -9.65 -15.62 -2.80
C PRO A 90 -9.12 -17.05 -2.95
#